data_AF-A0A1I4RKZ9-F1
#
_entry.id   AF-A0A1I4RKZ9-F1
#
_cell.length_a   1.000
_cell.length_b   1.000
_cell.length_c   1.000
_cell.angle_alpha   90.00
_cell.angle_beta   90.00
_cell.angle_gamma   90.00
#
_symmetry.space_group_name_H-M   'P 1'
#
loop_
_entity.id
_entity.type
_entity.pdbx_description
1 polymer ?
#
loop_
_entity_poly.entity_id
_entity_poly.type
_entity_poly.pdbx_seq_one_letter_code
_entity_poly.pdbx_strand_id
1 'polypeptide(L)'
;MINNSFNQLPPEIQAAGGLVPIVVEQSARGERSYDIYSRLLKERVIFLVGQVEDYMANLVVAQLLFLESENPDKDIHLYINSPGGSVTAGMAIYDTMQFIKPNVSTLCIGQACSMGAFLLAGGAEGKRFALPNSRVMIHQPLGGFQGQASDFEIHAREILTIREKLNRILAHHTGQSLDVIARDTDRDRFMSAAESMEYGLIDQVLERRQSAE
;
A
#
# COMPACT_ATOMS: atom_id res chain seq x y z
N MET A 1 32.72 34.45 9.75
CA MET A 1 32.46 33.14 9.12
C MET A 1 31.53 32.37 10.04
N ILE A 2 30.24 32.33 9.73
CA ILE A 2 29.25 31.55 10.48
C ILE A 2 28.55 30.67 9.43
N ASN A 3 28.81 29.36 9.48
CA ASN A 3 28.19 28.37 8.62
C ASN A 3 26.73 28.18 9.07
N ASN A 4 25.78 28.60 8.23
CA ASN A 4 24.37 28.24 8.39
C ASN A 4 24.14 26.82 7.85
N SER A 5 24.28 25.85 8.74
CA SER A 5 23.97 24.43 8.50
C SER A 5 22.47 24.12 8.70
N PHE A 6 21.59 24.92 8.08
CA PHE A 6 20.13 24.71 8.11
C PHE A 6 19.57 24.72 6.68
N ASN A 7 19.98 23.75 5.86
CA ASN A 7 19.23 23.32 4.66
C ASN A 7 19.84 22.08 4.01
N GLN A 8 20.10 21.03 4.80
CA GLN A 8 20.36 19.70 4.23
C GLN A 8 19.16 18.81 4.57
N LEU A 9 18.22 18.75 3.62
CA LEU A 9 17.24 17.68 3.58
C LEU A 9 17.97 16.32 3.61
N PRO A 10 17.42 15.28 4.26
CA PRO A 10 18.04 13.96 4.27
C PRO A 10 18.27 13.46 2.83
N PRO A 11 19.39 12.78 2.54
CA PRO A 11 19.76 12.31 1.20
C PRO A 11 18.86 11.20 0.63
N GLU A 12 17.84 10.74 1.37
CA GLU A 12 16.95 9.65 0.94
C GLU A 12 15.83 10.11 0.00
N ILE A 13 15.59 11.42 -0.13
CA ILE A 13 14.67 12.01 -1.13
C ILE A 13 15.48 12.59 -2.30
N GLN A 14 16.54 11.89 -2.73
CA GLN A 14 16.90 11.90 -4.14
C GLN A 14 16.09 10.79 -4.82
N ALA A 15 14.81 11.10 -4.99
CA ALA A 15 13.93 10.37 -5.87
C ALA A 15 14.65 10.14 -7.21
N ALA A 16 14.36 9.01 -7.84
CA ALA A 16 14.79 8.64 -9.19
C ALA A 16 14.41 9.65 -10.31
N GLY A 17 14.06 10.91 -9.99
CA GLY A 17 13.71 11.98 -10.92
C GLY A 17 14.83 12.45 -11.85
N GLY A 18 16.02 11.85 -11.80
CA GLY A 18 17.09 12.13 -12.76
C GLY A 18 17.27 11.11 -13.88
N LEU A 19 16.82 9.85 -13.70
CA LEU A 19 17.19 8.74 -14.60
C LEU A 19 16.11 7.65 -14.71
N VAL A 20 14.82 8.00 -14.66
CA VAL A 20 13.79 7.00 -15.01
C VAL A 20 13.91 6.67 -16.50
N PRO A 21 14.15 5.41 -16.89
CA PRO A 21 14.30 5.05 -18.30
C PRO A 21 13.05 5.39 -19.10
N ILE A 22 13.28 5.93 -20.30
CA ILE A 22 12.24 6.21 -21.28
C ILE A 22 12.07 5.01 -22.21
N VAL A 23 10.83 4.61 -22.43
CA VAL A 23 10.41 3.58 -23.37
C VAL A 23 9.68 4.25 -24.53
N VAL A 24 10.01 3.84 -25.76
CA VAL A 24 9.34 4.31 -26.98
C VAL A 24 8.33 3.26 -27.43
N GLU A 25 7.08 3.66 -27.55
CA GLU A 25 5.99 2.85 -28.10
C GLU A 25 5.73 3.27 -29.55
N GLN A 26 5.94 2.34 -30.48
CA GLN A 26 5.60 2.53 -31.89
C GLN A 26 4.16 2.09 -32.14
N SER A 27 3.36 2.98 -32.72
CA SER A 27 2.00 2.69 -33.16
C SER A 27 1.81 3.13 -34.62
N ALA A 28 0.75 2.67 -35.27
CA ALA A 28 0.39 3.11 -36.63
C ALA A 28 0.15 4.64 -36.74
N ARG A 29 -0.04 5.34 -35.60
CA ARG A 29 -0.25 6.79 -35.52
C ARG A 29 1.01 7.57 -35.13
N GLY A 30 2.16 6.89 -35.06
CA GLY A 30 3.46 7.48 -34.70
C GLY A 30 4.04 6.92 -33.40
N GLU A 31 5.16 7.53 -33.00
CA GLU A 31 5.91 7.18 -31.79
C GLU A 31 5.47 8.02 -30.59
N ARG A 32 5.35 7.37 -29.42
CA ARG A 32 5.16 8.06 -28.14
C ARG A 32 6.18 7.56 -27.14
N SER A 33 6.78 8.49 -26.41
CA SER A 33 7.74 8.21 -25.35
C SER A 33 7.08 8.32 -23.99
N TYR A 34 7.32 7.33 -23.13
CA TYR A 34 6.83 7.28 -21.76
C TYR A 34 7.99 6.95 -20.82
N ASP A 35 8.00 7.47 -19.61
CA ASP A 35 8.78 6.81 -18.56
C ASP A 35 8.19 5.41 -18.25
N ILE A 36 8.99 4.52 -17.70
CA ILE A 36 8.57 3.13 -17.46
C ILE A 36 7.33 3.01 -16.57
N TYR A 37 7.12 3.91 -15.60
CA TYR A 37 5.95 3.88 -14.72
C TYR A 37 4.70 4.36 -15.45
N SER A 38 4.80 5.44 -16.23
CA SER A 38 3.71 5.88 -17.11
C SER A 38 3.33 4.79 -18.11
N ARG A 39 4.30 4.05 -18.65
CA ARG A 39 4.01 2.91 -19.54
C ARG A 39 3.27 1.79 -18.80
N LEU A 40 3.62 1.50 -17.55
CA LEU A 40 2.96 0.48 -16.73
C LEU A 40 1.57 0.91 -16.24
N LEU A 41 1.34 2.21 -16.00
CA LEU A 41 0.03 2.75 -15.67
C LEU A 41 -0.98 2.53 -16.81
N LYS A 42 -0.54 2.57 -18.08
CA LYS A 42 -1.39 2.18 -19.22
C LYS A 42 -1.85 0.72 -19.15
N GLU A 43 -1.05 -0.16 -18.54
CA GLU A 43 -1.42 -1.55 -18.24
C GLU A 43 -2.15 -1.67 -16.88
N ARG A 44 -2.60 -0.55 -16.31
CA ARG A 44 -3.35 -0.45 -15.05
C ARG A 44 -2.57 -0.91 -13.83
N VAL A 45 -1.24 -0.79 -13.86
CA VAL A 45 -0.36 -1.11 -12.74
C VAL A 45 0.03 0.16 -11.99
N ILE A 46 -0.27 0.20 -10.69
CA ILE A 46 0.13 1.27 -9.76
C ILE A 46 1.19 0.70 -8.80
N PHE A 47 2.25 1.47 -8.55
CA PHE A 47 3.29 1.10 -7.60
C PHE A 47 3.14 1.90 -6.30
N LEU A 48 3.01 1.18 -5.18
CA LEU A 48 3.09 1.72 -3.83
C LEU A 48 4.40 1.22 -3.21
N VAL A 49 5.45 2.01 -3.38
CA VAL A 49 6.82 1.66 -3.01
C VAL A 49 7.40 2.70 -2.05
N GLY A 50 7.87 2.25 -0.90
CA GLY A 50 8.36 3.13 0.16
C GLY A 50 7.29 3.46 1.20
N GLN A 51 7.58 4.46 2.03
CA GLN A 51 6.72 4.84 3.16
C GLN A 51 5.41 5.45 2.67
N VAL A 52 4.29 5.04 3.28
CA VAL A 52 2.98 5.65 3.04
C VAL A 52 2.94 7.01 3.71
N GLU A 53 2.82 8.05 2.90
CA GLU A 53 2.69 9.44 3.33
C GLU A 53 1.68 10.17 2.44
N ASP A 54 1.30 11.40 2.82
CA ASP A 54 0.15 12.10 2.23
C ASP A 54 0.31 12.34 0.72
N TYR A 55 1.52 12.64 0.23
CA TYR A 55 1.78 12.86 -1.18
C TYR A 55 1.67 11.56 -2.00
N MET A 56 2.29 10.46 -1.54
CA MET A 56 2.16 9.12 -2.12
C MET A 56 0.70 8.69 -2.16
N ALA A 57 -0.03 8.84 -1.04
CA ALA A 57 -1.44 8.49 -0.99
C ALA A 57 -2.26 9.30 -2.00
N ASN A 58 -2.03 10.62 -2.08
CA ASN A 58 -2.69 11.46 -3.07
C ASN A 58 -2.41 11.01 -4.52
N LEU A 59 -1.16 10.64 -4.84
CA LEU A 59 -0.81 10.11 -6.16
C LEU A 59 -1.49 8.77 -6.46
N VAL A 60 -1.52 7.84 -5.49
CA VAL A 60 -2.18 6.53 -5.67
C VAL A 60 -3.68 6.71 -5.85
N VAL A 61 -4.33 7.57 -5.04
CA VAL A 61 -5.75 7.91 -5.16
C VAL A 61 -6.07 8.51 -6.53
N ALA A 62 -5.26 9.47 -7.00
CA ALA A 62 -5.44 10.06 -8.32
C ALA A 62 -5.31 9.02 -9.45
N GLN A 63 -4.35 8.09 -9.35
CA GLN A 63 -4.18 7.01 -10.33
C GLN A 63 -5.37 6.02 -10.30
N LEU A 64 -5.88 5.66 -9.13
CA LEU A 64 -7.06 4.79 -8.99
C LEU A 64 -8.29 5.39 -9.70
N LEU A 65 -8.59 6.67 -9.40
CA LEU A 65 -9.71 7.39 -10.01
C LEU A 65 -9.52 7.59 -11.52
N PHE A 66 -8.29 7.88 -11.96
CA PHE A 66 -7.96 7.97 -13.38
C PHE A 66 -8.24 6.64 -14.10
N LEU A 67 -7.75 5.52 -13.56
CA LEU A 67 -7.94 4.20 -14.16
C LEU A 67 -9.40 3.75 -14.17
N GLU A 68 -10.17 4.10 -13.14
CA GLU A 68 -11.62 3.91 -13.14
C GLU A 68 -12.27 4.67 -14.31
N SER A 69 -11.91 5.95 -14.50
CA SER A 69 -12.48 6.78 -15.57
C SER A 69 -12.15 6.28 -16.98
N GLU A 70 -10.96 5.69 -17.16
CA GLU A 70 -10.53 5.12 -18.44
C GLU A 70 -11.28 3.83 -18.79
N ASN A 71 -11.46 2.94 -17.80
CA ASN A 71 -12.25 1.74 -17.98
C ASN A 71 -12.70 1.19 -16.60
N PRO A 72 -13.99 1.34 -16.23
CA PRO A 72 -14.47 0.94 -14.92
C PRO A 72 -14.71 -0.58 -14.77
N ASP A 73 -14.62 -1.34 -15.86
CA ASP A 73 -14.89 -2.79 -15.86
C ASP A 73 -13.60 -3.64 -15.82
N LYS A 74 -12.44 -3.00 -15.96
CA LYS A 74 -11.13 -3.70 -15.92
C LYS A 74 -10.47 -3.55 -14.57
N ASP A 75 -9.93 -4.65 -14.06
CA ASP A 75 -9.15 -4.68 -12.83
C ASP A 75 -7.98 -3.68 -12.83
N ILE A 76 -7.61 -3.22 -11.64
CA ILE A 76 -6.41 -2.42 -11.38
C ILE A 76 -5.46 -3.26 -10.55
N HIS A 77 -4.16 -3.15 -10.82
CA HIS A 77 -3.12 -3.92 -10.13
C HIS A 77 -2.26 -2.99 -9.25
N LEU A 78 -2.40 -3.10 -7.93
CA LEU A 78 -1.61 -2.35 -6.95
C LEU A 78 -0.43 -3.19 -6.46
N TYR A 79 0.78 -2.82 -6.86
CA TYR A 79 2.02 -3.50 -6.49
C TYR A 79 2.62 -2.83 -5.26
N ILE A 80 2.78 -3.59 -4.19
CA ILE A 80 3.10 -3.08 -2.84
C ILE A 80 4.50 -3.55 -2.44
N ASN A 81 5.38 -2.58 -2.16
CA ASN A 81 6.64 -2.76 -1.46
C ASN A 81 6.82 -1.64 -0.43
N SER A 82 6.16 -1.78 0.72
CA SER A 82 6.04 -0.70 1.69
C SER A 82 6.26 -1.16 3.13
N PRO A 83 7.04 -0.40 3.93
CA PRO A 83 7.11 -0.58 5.37
C PRO A 83 5.84 -0.07 6.10
N GLY A 84 4.85 0.46 5.37
CA GLY A 84 3.70 1.16 5.91
C GLY A 84 3.98 2.65 6.10
N GLY A 85 3.23 3.31 6.99
CA GLY A 85 3.38 4.74 7.23
C GLY A 85 2.15 5.36 7.89
N SER A 86 1.78 6.55 7.44
CA SER A 86 0.63 7.31 7.98
C SER A 86 -0.68 6.52 7.82
N VAL A 87 -1.40 6.36 8.94
CA VAL A 87 -2.69 5.66 8.96
C VAL A 87 -3.74 6.43 8.15
N THR A 88 -3.80 7.76 8.28
CA THR A 88 -4.79 8.58 7.55
C THR A 88 -4.53 8.55 6.05
N ALA A 89 -3.26 8.65 5.64
CA ALA A 89 -2.88 8.51 4.23
C ALA A 89 -3.22 7.12 3.68
N GLY A 90 -2.93 6.06 4.44
CA GLY A 90 -3.29 4.69 4.07
C GLY A 90 -4.81 4.48 3.99
N MET A 91 -5.58 5.06 4.91
CA MET A 91 -7.05 4.99 4.87
C MET A 91 -7.65 5.67 3.65
N ALA A 92 -7.06 6.77 3.16
CA ALA A 92 -7.50 7.43 1.92
C ALA A 92 -7.33 6.51 0.70
N ILE A 93 -6.20 5.79 0.62
CA ILE A 93 -5.98 4.77 -0.41
C ILE A 93 -7.00 3.65 -0.26
N TYR A 94 -7.14 3.11 0.96
CA TYR A 94 -8.04 2.00 1.25
C TYR A 94 -9.49 2.31 0.86
N ASP A 95 -10.04 3.44 1.32
CA ASP A 95 -11.41 3.84 1.03
C ASP A 95 -11.61 4.02 -0.48
N THR A 96 -10.62 4.58 -1.19
CA THR A 96 -10.67 4.68 -2.65
C THR A 96 -10.68 3.32 -3.32
N MET A 97 -9.86 2.36 -2.86
CA MET A 97 -9.87 0.98 -3.39
C MET A 97 -11.23 0.30 -3.22
N GLN A 98 -11.93 0.56 -2.11
CA GLN A 98 -13.27 -0.01 -1.87
C GLN A 98 -14.38 0.74 -2.62
N PHE A 99 -14.18 2.03 -2.90
CA PHE A 99 -15.18 2.92 -3.48
C PHE A 99 -15.32 2.75 -5.00
N ILE A 100 -14.19 2.61 -5.70
CA ILE A 100 -14.20 2.55 -7.17
C ILE A 100 -14.82 1.25 -7.67
N LYS A 101 -15.40 1.29 -8.87
CA LYS A 101 -16.04 0.11 -9.49
C LYS A 101 -15.07 -1.01 -9.89
N PRO A 102 -13.86 -0.74 -10.43
CA PRO A 102 -12.88 -1.79 -10.72
C PRO A 102 -12.49 -2.61 -9.48
N ASN A 103 -12.25 -3.90 -9.67
CA ASN A 103 -11.55 -4.66 -8.63
C ASN A 103 -10.11 -4.17 -8.53
N VAL A 104 -9.63 -3.93 -7.31
CA VAL A 104 -8.21 -3.66 -7.05
C VAL A 104 -7.53 -4.96 -6.63
N SER A 105 -6.77 -5.56 -7.53
CA SER A 105 -5.87 -6.66 -7.24
C SER A 105 -4.61 -6.14 -6.55
N THR A 106 -4.17 -6.79 -5.48
CA THR A 106 -2.97 -6.39 -4.73
C THR A 106 -1.88 -7.44 -4.88
N LEU A 107 -0.62 -7.00 -5.01
CA LEU A 107 0.54 -7.88 -5.10
C LEU A 107 1.68 -7.39 -4.23
N CYS A 108 2.07 -8.17 -3.22
CA CYS A 108 3.26 -7.89 -2.43
C CYS A 108 4.55 -8.30 -3.16
N ILE A 109 5.40 -7.32 -3.44
CA ILE A 109 6.71 -7.48 -4.08
C ILE A 109 7.83 -7.01 -3.13
N GLY A 110 8.29 -7.90 -2.25
CA GLY A 110 9.32 -7.60 -1.25
C GLY A 110 8.72 -7.53 0.16
N GLN A 111 8.09 -6.42 0.53
CA GLN A 111 7.42 -6.33 1.83
C GLN A 111 6.09 -5.57 1.80
N ALA A 112 5.18 -5.99 2.68
CA ALA A 112 3.98 -5.25 3.03
C ALA A 112 3.86 -5.24 4.55
N CYS A 113 4.28 -4.17 5.20
CA CYS A 113 4.29 -4.06 6.67
C CYS A 113 3.33 -2.95 7.12
N SER A 114 2.72 -3.09 8.31
CA SER A 114 1.85 -2.06 8.88
C SER A 114 0.75 -1.67 7.87
N MET A 115 0.63 -0.38 7.51
CA MET A 115 -0.33 0.05 6.48
C MET A 115 -0.11 -0.58 5.09
N GLY A 116 1.10 -1.04 4.77
CA GLY A 116 1.33 -1.83 3.56
C GLY A 116 0.62 -3.19 3.61
N ALA A 117 0.65 -3.88 4.77
CA ALA A 117 -0.06 -5.14 4.99
C ALA A 117 -1.58 -4.94 4.97
N PHE A 118 -2.05 -3.84 5.55
CA PHE A 118 -3.45 -3.48 5.57
C PHE A 118 -4.00 -3.26 4.16
N LEU A 119 -3.27 -2.49 3.33
CA LEU A 119 -3.64 -2.24 1.93
C LEU A 119 -3.55 -3.52 1.09
N LEU A 120 -2.56 -4.39 1.35
CA LEU A 120 -2.47 -5.70 0.72
C LEU A 120 -3.73 -6.53 0.98
N ALA A 121 -4.14 -6.65 2.25
CA ALA A 121 -5.32 -7.41 2.65
C ALA A 121 -6.63 -6.81 2.12
N GLY A 122 -6.68 -5.48 1.94
CA GLY A 122 -7.84 -4.76 1.41
C GLY A 122 -8.04 -4.84 -0.11
N GLY A 123 -7.22 -5.62 -0.82
CA GLY A 123 -7.49 -5.94 -2.23
C GLY A 123 -8.75 -6.78 -2.39
N ALA A 124 -9.26 -6.85 -3.63
CA ALA A 124 -10.45 -7.63 -3.94
C ALA A 124 -10.24 -9.13 -3.64
N GLU A 125 -11.26 -9.77 -3.07
CA GLU A 125 -11.25 -11.19 -2.69
C GLU A 125 -10.87 -12.08 -3.89
N GLY A 126 -9.98 -13.06 -3.64
CA GLY A 126 -9.43 -13.93 -4.68
C GLY A 126 -8.38 -13.27 -5.59
N LYS A 127 -8.02 -12.00 -5.35
CA LYS A 127 -7.08 -11.22 -6.17
C LYS A 127 -5.96 -10.56 -5.36
N ARG A 128 -5.65 -11.08 -4.16
CA ARG A 128 -4.59 -10.64 -3.27
C ARG A 128 -3.43 -11.63 -3.34
N PHE A 129 -2.25 -11.14 -3.67
CA PHE A 129 -1.12 -11.98 -4.04
C PHE A 129 0.17 -11.58 -3.33
N ALA A 130 1.10 -12.53 -3.21
CA ALA A 130 2.48 -12.22 -2.85
C ALA A 130 3.46 -13.07 -3.65
N LEU A 131 4.67 -12.55 -3.86
CA LEU A 131 5.79 -13.35 -4.36
C LEU A 131 6.37 -14.23 -3.24
N PRO A 132 7.07 -15.33 -3.56
CA PRO A 132 7.43 -16.36 -2.57
C PRO A 132 8.33 -15.86 -1.43
N ASN A 133 9.22 -14.91 -1.73
CA ASN A 133 10.14 -14.32 -0.75
C ASN A 133 9.62 -13.02 -0.13
N SER A 134 8.37 -12.65 -0.40
CA SER A 134 7.77 -11.49 0.22
C SER A 134 7.50 -11.74 1.71
N ARG A 135 7.59 -10.67 2.51
CA ARG A 135 7.24 -10.68 3.92
C ARG A 135 6.06 -9.76 4.20
N VAL A 136 5.16 -10.19 5.06
CA VAL A 136 4.05 -9.37 5.55
C VAL A 136 4.22 -9.17 7.05
N MET A 137 3.94 -7.97 7.55
CA MET A 137 3.97 -7.71 8.99
C MET A 137 2.74 -6.92 9.42
N ILE A 138 2.07 -7.41 10.46
CA ILE A 138 0.95 -6.71 11.11
C ILE A 138 1.33 -6.34 12.54
N HIS A 139 0.84 -5.18 12.98
CA HIS A 139 1.00 -4.65 14.33
C HIS A 139 -0.09 -3.60 14.61
N GLN A 140 -0.23 -3.18 15.85
CA GLN A 140 -1.13 -2.11 16.26
C GLN A 140 -0.62 -0.73 15.81
N PRO A 141 -1.49 0.29 15.66
CA PRO A 141 -1.04 1.63 15.29
C PRO A 141 -0.10 2.21 16.34
N LEU A 142 0.92 2.91 15.86
CA LEU A 142 1.86 3.67 16.70
C LEU A 142 1.53 5.15 16.62
N GLY A 143 1.64 5.85 17.75
CA GLY A 143 1.43 7.28 17.82
C GLY A 143 2.19 7.90 18.99
N GLY A 144 2.38 9.21 18.94
CA GLY A 144 3.02 10.00 19.98
C GLY A 144 2.42 11.39 20.02
N PHE A 145 2.28 11.93 21.22
CA PHE A 145 1.70 13.26 21.44
C PHE A 145 2.38 13.95 22.62
N GLN A 146 2.43 15.29 22.59
CA GLN A 146 2.92 16.14 23.67
C GLN A 146 1.92 17.29 23.85
N GLY A 147 1.48 17.55 25.09
CA GLY A 147 0.50 18.60 25.37
C GLY A 147 -0.01 18.56 26.80
N GLN A 148 -1.17 19.18 27.05
CA GLN A 148 -1.81 19.17 28.37
C GLN A 148 -2.42 17.80 28.68
N ALA A 149 -2.69 17.53 29.96
CA ALA A 149 -3.31 16.26 30.38
C ALA A 149 -4.65 15.97 29.67
N SER A 150 -5.47 17.00 29.45
CA SER A 150 -6.73 16.88 28.69
C SER A 150 -6.50 16.48 27.23
N ASP A 151 -5.44 16.99 26.60
CA ASP A 151 -5.09 16.64 25.22
C ASP A 151 -4.57 15.21 25.13
N PHE A 152 -3.80 14.73 26.12
CA PHE A 152 -3.40 13.33 26.21
C PHE A 152 -4.60 12.39 26.22
N GLU A 153 -5.66 12.69 26.97
CA GLU A 153 -6.87 11.88 26.99
C GLU A 153 -7.54 11.82 25.61
N ILE A 154 -7.64 12.96 24.92
CA ILE A 154 -8.22 13.04 23.57
C ILE A 154 -7.43 12.16 22.60
N HIS A 155 -6.10 12.31 22.56
CA HIS A 155 -5.26 11.56 21.65
C HIS A 155 -5.19 10.06 21.98
N ALA A 156 -5.23 9.70 23.27
CA ALA A 156 -5.31 8.30 23.71
C ALA A 156 -6.63 7.65 23.26
N ARG A 157 -7.75 8.37 23.35
CA ARG A 157 -9.05 7.87 22.87
C ARG A 157 -9.05 7.69 21.35
N GLU A 158 -8.46 8.61 20.61
CA GLU A 158 -8.39 8.54 19.16
C GLU A 158 -7.55 7.35 18.69
N ILE A 159 -6.34 7.14 19.23
CA ILE A 159 -5.50 6.00 18.80
C ILE A 159 -6.14 4.65 19.12
N LEU A 160 -6.87 4.54 20.24
CA LEU A 160 -7.65 3.34 20.58
C LEU A 160 -8.80 3.11 19.59
N THR A 161 -9.48 4.18 19.17
CA THR A 161 -10.55 4.14 18.17
C THR A 161 -10.02 3.69 16.81
N ILE A 162 -8.87 4.23 16.39
CA ILE A 162 -8.16 3.83 15.18
C ILE A 162 -7.78 2.35 15.25
N ARG A 163 -7.18 1.91 16.36
CA ARG A 163 -6.79 0.50 16.55
C ARG A 163 -7.98 -0.44 16.39
N GLU A 164 -9.10 -0.12 17.04
CA GLU A 164 -10.32 -0.94 16.92
C GLU A 164 -10.83 -0.98 15.47
N LYS A 165 -10.87 0.16 14.78
CA LYS A 165 -11.28 0.25 13.39
C LYS A 165 -10.40 -0.61 12.47
N LEU A 166 -9.08 -0.49 12.59
CA LEU A 166 -8.13 -1.27 11.78
C LEU A 166 -8.28 -2.76 12.05
N ASN A 167 -8.42 -3.17 13.31
CA ASN A 167 -8.61 -4.58 13.66
C ASN A 167 -9.91 -5.15 13.08
N ARG A 168 -11.01 -4.38 13.10
CA ARG A 168 -12.29 -4.81 12.49
C ARG A 168 -12.17 -4.98 10.97
N ILE A 169 -11.48 -4.06 10.29
CA ILE A 169 -11.28 -4.14 8.84
C ILE A 169 -10.37 -5.32 8.47
N LEU A 170 -9.27 -5.53 9.20
CA LEU A 170 -8.42 -6.70 9.00
C LEU A 170 -9.17 -8.01 9.28
N ALA A 171 -9.98 -8.08 10.33
CA ALA A 171 -10.82 -9.24 10.62
C ALA A 171 -11.78 -9.55 9.45
N HIS A 172 -12.40 -8.51 8.88
CA HIS A 172 -13.26 -8.64 7.71
C HIS A 172 -12.52 -9.24 6.51
N HIS A 173 -11.37 -8.67 6.13
CA HIS A 173 -10.61 -9.13 4.94
C HIS A 173 -9.94 -10.49 5.13
N THR A 174 -9.51 -10.82 6.35
CA THR A 174 -8.79 -12.07 6.62
C THR A 174 -9.71 -13.25 6.96
N GLY A 175 -10.96 -12.98 7.34
CA GLY A 175 -11.86 -13.98 7.90
C GLY A 175 -11.52 -14.41 9.33
N GLN A 176 -10.46 -13.85 9.94
CA GLN A 176 -10.11 -14.09 11.33
C GLN A 176 -11.10 -13.40 12.27
N SER A 177 -11.31 -13.98 13.46
CA SER A 177 -12.09 -13.29 14.50
C SER A 177 -11.38 -12.03 14.98
N LEU A 178 -12.16 -11.06 15.47
CA LEU A 178 -11.61 -9.80 16.01
C LEU A 178 -10.62 -10.04 17.16
N ASP A 179 -10.87 -11.05 18.00
CA ASP A 179 -9.99 -11.41 19.12
C ASP A 179 -8.64 -11.96 18.63
N VAL A 180 -8.64 -12.77 17.57
CA VAL A 180 -7.41 -13.27 16.94
C VAL A 180 -6.61 -12.10 16.37
N ILE A 181 -7.26 -11.20 15.63
CA ILE A 181 -6.57 -10.01 15.08
C ILE A 181 -6.02 -9.14 16.21
N ALA A 182 -6.80 -8.86 17.25
CA ALA A 182 -6.35 -8.02 18.36
C ALA A 182 -5.14 -8.62 19.12
N ARG A 183 -5.11 -9.94 19.31
CA ARG A 183 -3.96 -10.65 19.90
C ARG A 183 -2.75 -10.61 18.97
N ASP A 184 -2.97 -10.88 17.70
CA ASP A 184 -1.89 -11.11 16.73
C ASP A 184 -1.29 -9.80 16.19
N THR A 185 -1.95 -8.65 16.43
CA THR A 185 -1.40 -7.30 16.18
C THR A 185 -0.86 -6.60 17.42
N ASP A 186 -0.98 -7.16 18.64
CA ASP A 186 -0.46 -6.49 19.86
C ASP A 186 1.06 -6.25 19.81
N ARG A 187 1.78 -7.11 19.11
CA ARG A 187 3.21 -6.95 18.80
C ARG A 187 3.45 -7.23 17.33
N ASP A 188 4.61 -6.81 16.83
CA ASP A 188 5.05 -7.10 15.48
C ASP A 188 4.97 -8.60 15.19
N ARG A 189 4.12 -8.97 14.24
CA ARG A 189 3.98 -10.33 13.75
C ARG A 189 4.39 -10.38 12.29
N PHE A 190 5.58 -10.93 12.05
CA PHE A 190 6.10 -11.18 10.70
C PHE A 190 5.61 -12.53 10.19
N MET A 191 5.25 -12.57 8.90
CA MET A 191 4.76 -13.74 8.20
C MET A 191 5.45 -13.82 6.83
N SER A 192 5.86 -15.02 6.46
CA SER A 192 6.21 -15.38 5.08
C SER A 192 4.99 -15.27 4.16
N ALA A 193 5.20 -15.33 2.84
CA ALA A 193 4.11 -15.35 1.87
C ALA A 193 3.13 -16.52 2.13
N ALA A 194 3.65 -17.71 2.47
CA ALA A 194 2.82 -18.88 2.76
C ALA A 194 2.00 -18.70 4.05
N GLU A 195 2.62 -18.23 5.14
CA GLU A 195 1.92 -17.94 6.40
C GLU A 195 0.88 -16.83 6.21
N SER A 196 1.17 -15.83 5.37
CA SER A 196 0.22 -14.75 5.06
C SER A 196 -1.01 -15.25 4.31
N MET A 197 -0.83 -16.24 3.42
CA MET A 197 -1.93 -16.90 2.71
C MET A 197 -2.77 -17.73 3.68
N GLU A 198 -2.13 -18.53 4.53
CA GLU A 198 -2.83 -19.32 5.56
C GLU A 198 -3.58 -18.44 6.56
N TYR A 199 -3.03 -17.28 6.90
CA TYR A 199 -3.67 -16.32 7.80
C TYR A 199 -4.87 -15.58 7.15
N GLY A 200 -4.96 -15.57 5.82
CA GLY A 200 -6.00 -14.88 5.04
C GLY A 200 -5.65 -13.45 4.63
N LEU A 201 -4.40 -13.00 4.77
CA LEU A 201 -3.96 -11.67 4.31
C LEU A 201 -3.82 -11.59 2.79
N ILE A 202 -3.59 -12.73 2.14
CA ILE A 202 -3.54 -12.89 0.69
C ILE A 202 -4.26 -14.18 0.29
N ASP A 203 -4.61 -14.30 -0.99
CA ASP A 203 -5.29 -15.47 -1.54
C ASP A 203 -4.31 -16.48 -2.14
N GLN A 204 -3.20 -16.02 -2.73
CA GLN A 204 -2.25 -16.91 -3.41
C GLN A 204 -0.80 -16.39 -3.42
N VAL A 205 0.14 -17.33 -3.33
CA VAL A 205 1.57 -17.10 -3.58
C VAL A 205 1.90 -17.37 -5.06
N LEU A 206 2.45 -16.38 -5.77
CA LEU A 206 2.76 -16.48 -7.19
C LEU A 206 4.23 -16.86 -7.43
N GLU A 207 4.51 -18.13 -7.74
CA GLU A 207 5.88 -18.59 -7.98
C GLU A 207 6.44 -18.19 -9.35
N ARG A 208 5.62 -18.37 -10.40
CA ARG A 208 5.96 -18.06 -11.79
C ARG A 208 4.70 -17.58 -12.50
N ARG A 209 4.86 -16.72 -13.49
CA ARG A 209 3.77 -16.46 -14.43
C ARG A 209 3.51 -17.75 -15.19
N GLN A 210 2.27 -18.23 -15.19
CA GLN A 210 1.86 -19.24 -16.16
C GLN A 210 2.05 -18.61 -17.54
N SER A 211 2.82 -19.27 -18.41
CA SER A 211 2.93 -18.88 -19.80
C SER A 211 1.53 -18.88 -20.40
N ALA A 212 1.15 -17.78 -21.07
CA ALA A 212 0.00 -17.81 -21.95
C ALA A 212 0.32 -18.82 -23.05
N GLU A 213 -0.45 -19.91 -23.11
CA GLU A 213 -0.54 -20.74 -24.31
C GLU A 213 -1.28 -19.97 -25.42
#